data_AF-A0ABD6B0K4-F1
#
_entry.id   AF-A0ABD6B0K4-F1
#
_cell.length_a   1.000
_cell.length_b   1.000
_cell.length_c   1.000
_cell.angle_alpha   90.00
_cell.angle_beta   90.00
_cell.angle_gamma   90.00
#
_symmetry.space_group_name_H-M   'P 1'
#
loop_
_entity.id
_entity.type
_entity.pdbx_description
1 polymer ?
#
loop_
_entity_poly.entity_id
_entity_poly.type
_entity_poly.pdbx_seq_one_letter_code
_entity_poly.pdbx_strand_id
1 'polypeptide(L)'
;MNRRHYLAAAGTLSVTVLAGCSSEDNGAPGDITDGSVPSTTQPSTPTQTAARTASEAVEKATTGSGASTETPIVDTPSTELSGDDYQVMFEEFLQSEGISVEEVAVEGDRAQIDYTMLATTQSEIVEEMGTVSGAYAALVDDGWQTSGLDATILASDGSVAGTFSLEADMAQAFANGEISNEEFGQTLIESLEVNGTSSGGNNGSSEQGALEILEHGPYQEEYSEGVRGIAQNTTDTTLDYAEVTIVFLDADGVQVGDSIDNTTNLAAGRKWQFDLPFLGNDWSAVADYELATDASVY
;
A
#
# COMPACT_ATOMS: atom_id res chain seq x y z
N MET A 1 27.52 -21.74 -17.06
CA MET A 1 26.38 -22.61 -16.70
C MET A 1 25.11 -21.83 -17.02
N ASN A 2 24.19 -22.41 -17.79
CA ASN A 2 22.92 -21.76 -18.16
C ASN A 2 21.93 -21.78 -16.99
N ARG A 3 21.38 -20.62 -16.63
CA ARG A 3 20.10 -20.54 -15.92
C ARG A 3 19.21 -19.58 -16.70
N ARG A 4 18.28 -20.17 -17.45
CA ARG A 4 17.12 -19.45 -17.97
C ARG A 4 16.12 -19.45 -16.83
N HIS A 5 15.89 -18.30 -16.21
CA HIS A 5 14.74 -18.13 -15.32
C HIS A 5 13.65 -17.37 -16.08
N TYR A 6 12.51 -18.03 -16.16
CA TYR A 6 11.28 -17.49 -16.69
C TYR A 6 10.69 -16.59 -15.62
N LEU A 7 10.33 -15.36 -15.98
CA LEU A 7 9.39 -14.52 -15.23
C LEU A 7 8.11 -15.34 -14.98
N ALA A 8 7.94 -15.78 -13.74
CA ALA A 8 6.74 -16.46 -13.27
C ALA A 8 5.98 -15.49 -12.36
N ALA A 9 4.85 -15.02 -12.90
CA ALA A 9 3.69 -14.42 -12.27
C ALA A 9 3.75 -14.20 -10.75
N ALA A 10 3.59 -12.93 -10.36
CA ALA A 10 3.14 -12.54 -9.03
C ALA A 10 1.86 -13.32 -8.65
N GLY A 11 1.91 -13.95 -7.48
CA GLY A 11 0.84 -14.78 -6.95
C GLY A 11 -0.36 -13.95 -6.54
N THR A 12 -1.50 -14.22 -7.15
CA THR A 12 -2.81 -13.76 -6.70
C THR A 12 -3.14 -14.39 -5.34
N LEU A 13 -3.24 -13.60 -4.26
CA LEU A 13 -3.70 -14.11 -2.97
C LEU A 13 -5.22 -14.31 -3.00
N SER A 14 -5.64 -15.57 -3.17
CA SER A 14 -7.01 -15.99 -2.94
C SER A 14 -7.21 -16.24 -1.44
N VAL A 15 -8.01 -15.38 -0.78
CA VAL A 15 -8.44 -15.61 0.62
C VAL A 15 -9.36 -16.83 0.65
N THR A 16 -8.84 -17.95 1.16
CA THR A 16 -9.64 -19.16 1.39
C THR A 16 -10.29 -19.05 2.77
N VAL A 17 -11.61 -18.87 2.81
CA VAL A 17 -12.39 -18.95 4.05
C VAL A 17 -12.37 -20.40 4.55
N LEU A 18 -11.60 -20.66 5.61
CA LEU A 18 -11.70 -21.92 6.35
C LEU A 18 -13.00 -21.90 7.16
N ALA A 19 -14.02 -22.59 6.66
CA ALA A 19 -15.16 -23.01 7.44
C ALA A 19 -14.68 -24.01 8.53
N GLY A 20 -14.39 -23.49 9.72
CA GLY A 20 -14.15 -24.29 10.91
C GLY A 20 -15.46 -24.77 11.52
N CYS A 21 -15.87 -25.98 11.18
CA CYS A 21 -16.84 -26.74 11.97
C CYS A 21 -16.14 -27.29 13.23
N SER A 22 -16.58 -26.90 14.43
CA SER A 22 -16.51 -27.78 15.59
C SER A 22 -17.85 -27.77 16.32
N SER A 23 -18.52 -28.91 16.27
CA SER A 23 -19.71 -29.22 17.05
C SER A 23 -19.26 -29.73 18.42
N GLU A 24 -19.72 -29.13 19.51
CA GLU A 24 -19.82 -29.87 20.76
C GLU A 24 -20.99 -29.39 21.63
N ASP A 25 -21.69 -30.39 22.12
CA ASP A 25 -23.05 -30.48 22.63
C ASP A 25 -23.04 -30.48 24.16
N ASN A 26 -24.03 -29.81 24.79
CA ASN A 26 -24.85 -30.30 25.92
C ASN A 26 -25.40 -29.17 26.81
N GLY A 27 -26.73 -29.12 26.96
CA GLY A 27 -27.38 -28.59 28.16
C GLY A 27 -28.67 -27.78 27.95
N ALA A 28 -29.81 -28.44 27.81
CA ALA A 28 -31.15 -27.87 28.04
C ALA A 28 -31.51 -27.90 29.55
N PRO A 29 -32.70 -27.44 30.04
CA PRO A 29 -33.81 -26.77 29.35
C PRO A 29 -34.47 -25.59 30.13
N GLY A 30 -35.38 -24.89 29.45
CA GLY A 30 -36.46 -24.06 30.01
C GLY A 30 -36.80 -22.91 29.06
N ASP A 31 -38.01 -22.40 28.88
CA ASP A 31 -39.39 -22.75 29.25
C ASP A 31 -40.25 -21.75 28.41
N ILE A 32 -41.24 -22.25 27.64
CA ILE A 32 -42.56 -21.70 27.24
C ILE A 32 -42.66 -20.15 26.98
N THR A 33 -43.09 -19.58 25.83
CA THR A 33 -44.45 -19.59 25.21
C THR A 33 -44.49 -18.88 23.84
N ASP A 34 -45.26 -19.48 22.92
CA ASP A 34 -46.31 -18.92 22.04
C ASP A 34 -46.00 -17.88 20.93
N GLY A 35 -46.51 -18.18 19.73
CA GLY A 35 -46.45 -17.34 18.53
C GLY A 35 -46.82 -18.11 17.25
N SER A 36 -48.09 -18.06 16.88
CA SER A 36 -48.69 -18.77 15.73
C SER A 36 -48.46 -18.11 14.34
N VAL A 37 -48.32 -18.97 13.31
CA VAL A 37 -48.68 -18.90 11.85
C VAL A 37 -47.91 -18.00 10.85
N PRO A 38 -47.92 -18.28 9.51
CA PRO A 38 -47.84 -19.57 8.79
C PRO A 38 -46.93 -19.61 7.51
N SER A 39 -46.61 -20.84 7.09
CA SER A 39 -46.48 -21.45 5.75
C SER A 39 -45.92 -20.75 4.49
N THR A 40 -45.08 -21.56 3.81
CA THR A 40 -44.92 -21.82 2.35
C THR A 40 -43.84 -21.04 1.60
N THR A 41 -42.82 -21.76 1.07
CA THR A 41 -42.65 -22.05 -0.39
C THR A 41 -41.29 -22.72 -0.65
N GLN A 42 -41.32 -23.96 -1.14
CA GLN A 42 -40.21 -24.61 -1.87
C GLN A 42 -40.00 -23.92 -3.23
N PRO A 43 -38.80 -24.02 -3.81
CA PRO A 43 -38.73 -24.84 -5.03
C PRO A 43 -37.48 -25.71 -5.14
N SER A 44 -37.63 -26.67 -6.04
CA SER A 44 -36.89 -27.90 -6.29
C SER A 44 -35.54 -27.74 -6.99
N THR A 45 -34.65 -28.67 -6.67
CA THR A 45 -33.49 -29.12 -7.47
C THR A 45 -33.93 -29.64 -8.85
N PRO A 46 -33.06 -29.54 -9.87
CA PRO A 46 -32.97 -30.62 -10.85
C PRO A 46 -31.59 -31.29 -10.87
N THR A 47 -31.70 -32.61 -11.03
CA THR A 47 -30.70 -33.66 -11.04
C THR A 47 -29.77 -33.62 -12.26
N GLN A 48 -28.53 -34.03 -12.01
CA GLN A 48 -27.46 -34.47 -12.89
C GLN A 48 -27.94 -35.40 -14.05
N THR A 49 -27.36 -35.28 -15.24
CA THR A 49 -27.37 -36.37 -16.24
C THR A 49 -26.02 -36.40 -16.96
N ALA A 50 -25.32 -37.50 -16.72
CA ALA A 50 -24.16 -37.95 -17.48
C ALA A 50 -24.56 -38.39 -18.89
N ALA A 51 -23.64 -38.30 -19.86
CA ALA A 51 -23.03 -39.49 -20.47
C ALA A 51 -22.42 -39.23 -21.86
N ARG A 52 -21.24 -39.86 -22.03
CA ARG A 52 -20.73 -40.54 -23.24
C ARG A 52 -20.22 -39.68 -24.41
N THR A 53 -19.26 -40.09 -25.25
CA THR A 53 -18.19 -41.14 -25.33
C THR A 53 -17.71 -41.07 -26.80
N ALA A 54 -16.46 -41.51 -27.05
CA ALA A 54 -15.87 -41.96 -28.33
C ALA A 54 -15.00 -40.90 -29.04
N SER A 55 -13.68 -41.05 -29.04
CA SER A 55 -12.83 -41.99 -29.85
C SER A 55 -12.51 -41.38 -31.22
N GLU A 56 -11.25 -41.03 -31.44
CA GLU A 56 -10.18 -41.84 -32.08
C GLU A 56 -10.15 -41.70 -33.60
N ALA A 57 -9.01 -41.24 -34.10
CA ALA A 57 -8.19 -41.86 -35.17
C ALA A 57 -7.09 -40.84 -35.52
N VAL A 58 -5.82 -41.06 -35.13
CA VAL A 58 -4.83 -41.90 -35.81
C VAL A 58 -4.49 -41.34 -37.19
N GLU A 59 -3.27 -40.83 -37.36
CA GLU A 59 -2.31 -41.47 -38.28
C GLU A 59 -0.87 -40.99 -38.04
N LYS A 60 0.04 -41.89 -38.41
CA LYS A 60 1.44 -42.05 -37.98
C LYS A 60 2.25 -42.30 -39.25
N ALA A 61 3.39 -41.62 -39.43
CA ALA A 61 4.55 -42.11 -40.19
C ALA A 61 5.75 -41.18 -39.92
N THR A 62 6.82 -41.60 -39.23
CA THR A 62 7.93 -42.50 -39.67
C THR A 62 9.06 -41.74 -40.38
N THR A 63 10.11 -41.44 -39.60
CA THR A 63 11.54 -41.77 -39.80
C THR A 63 12.31 -41.28 -41.04
N GLY A 64 13.45 -40.62 -40.80
CA GLY A 64 14.63 -40.79 -41.66
C GLY A 64 15.65 -39.65 -41.77
N SER A 65 16.64 -39.65 -40.89
CA SER A 65 18.08 -39.54 -41.20
C SER A 65 18.64 -38.38 -42.03
N GLY A 66 19.40 -37.51 -41.35
CA GLY A 66 20.82 -37.31 -41.65
C GLY A 66 21.21 -36.41 -42.82
N ALA A 67 21.45 -35.13 -42.52
CA ALA A 67 22.44 -34.32 -43.21
C ALA A 67 22.99 -33.28 -42.23
N SER A 68 24.23 -33.48 -41.79
CA SER A 68 25.02 -32.47 -41.11
C SER A 68 25.25 -31.31 -42.06
N THR A 69 24.59 -30.19 -41.79
CA THR A 69 25.06 -28.87 -42.22
C THR A 69 25.47 -28.17 -40.95
N GLU A 70 26.78 -28.07 -40.75
CA GLU A 70 27.41 -27.29 -39.70
C GLU A 70 26.96 -25.83 -39.88
N THR A 71 25.92 -25.45 -39.15
CA THR A 71 25.54 -24.04 -38.98
C THR A 71 26.69 -23.36 -38.25
N PRO A 72 27.15 -22.17 -38.70
CA PRO A 72 28.09 -21.41 -37.90
C PRO A 72 27.45 -21.19 -36.54
N ILE A 73 28.15 -21.59 -35.48
CA ILE A 73 27.94 -21.05 -34.14
C ILE A 73 28.12 -19.54 -34.26
N VAL A 74 27.01 -18.84 -34.50
CA VAL A 74 26.91 -17.43 -34.16
C VAL A 74 27.13 -17.44 -32.66
N ASP A 75 28.30 -16.95 -32.24
CA ASP A 75 28.46 -16.44 -30.89
C ASP A 75 27.28 -15.49 -30.69
N THR A 76 26.24 -15.95 -30.02
CA THR A 76 25.23 -15.07 -29.47
C THR A 76 26.03 -14.20 -28.52
N PRO A 77 26.25 -12.90 -28.79
CA PRO A 77 26.76 -12.06 -27.74
C PRO A 77 25.77 -12.24 -26.59
N SER A 78 26.27 -12.64 -25.42
CA SER A 78 25.57 -12.32 -24.19
C SER A 78 25.43 -10.82 -24.26
N THR A 79 24.26 -10.34 -24.71
CA THR A 79 23.93 -8.94 -24.69
C THR A 79 23.85 -8.61 -23.22
N GLU A 80 24.98 -8.19 -22.65
CA GLU A 80 24.97 -7.48 -21.39
C GLU A 80 24.04 -6.31 -21.62
N LEU A 81 22.93 -6.30 -20.87
CA LEU A 81 21.94 -5.24 -20.94
C LEU A 81 22.67 -3.93 -20.62
N SER A 82 22.51 -2.96 -21.51
CA SER A 82 23.03 -1.62 -21.28
C SER A 82 22.16 -0.91 -20.25
N GLY A 83 22.69 0.16 -19.64
CA GLY A 83 21.91 0.98 -18.70
C GLY A 83 20.61 1.51 -19.31
N ASP A 84 20.59 1.75 -20.63
CA ASP A 84 19.39 2.19 -21.36
C ASP A 84 18.36 1.05 -21.50
N ASP A 85 18.81 -0.21 -21.63
CA ASP A 85 17.89 -1.35 -21.66
C ASP A 85 17.17 -1.54 -20.32
N TYR A 86 17.87 -1.33 -19.20
CA TYR A 86 17.26 -1.39 -17.86
C TYR A 86 16.24 -0.27 -17.63
N GLN A 87 16.51 0.96 -18.10
CA GLN A 87 15.56 2.07 -18.01
C GLN A 87 14.25 1.74 -18.74
N VAL A 88 14.34 1.21 -19.96
CA VAL A 88 13.17 0.80 -20.74
C VAL A 88 12.39 -0.32 -20.03
N MET A 89 13.08 -1.33 -19.51
CA MET A 89 12.41 -2.41 -18.77
C MET A 89 11.73 -1.91 -17.50
N PHE A 90 12.33 -0.94 -16.80
CA PHE A 90 11.75 -0.33 -15.61
C PHE A 90 10.45 0.41 -15.95
N GLU A 91 10.50 1.29 -16.95
CA GLU A 91 9.34 2.05 -17.41
C GLU A 91 8.20 1.12 -17.87
N GLU A 92 8.52 0.13 -18.73
CA GLU A 92 7.51 -0.80 -19.27
C GLU A 92 6.85 -1.63 -18.16
N PHE A 93 7.63 -2.08 -17.17
CA PHE A 93 7.09 -2.83 -16.04
C PHE A 93 6.10 -1.98 -15.23
N LEU A 94 6.49 -0.76 -14.86
CA LEU A 94 5.66 0.13 -14.05
C LEU A 94 4.37 0.51 -14.78
N GLN A 95 4.44 0.81 -16.08
CA GLN A 95 3.26 1.07 -16.89
C GLN A 95 2.33 -0.16 -16.97
N SER A 96 2.89 -1.37 -16.98
CA SER A 96 2.09 -2.61 -16.96
C SER A 96 1.35 -2.84 -15.63
N GLU A 97 1.91 -2.35 -14.53
CA GLU A 97 1.30 -2.36 -13.19
C GLU A 97 0.34 -1.17 -12.97
N GLY A 98 0.14 -0.32 -13.98
CA GLY A 98 -0.80 0.80 -13.95
C GLY A 98 -0.22 2.13 -13.44
N ILE A 99 1.11 2.20 -13.25
CA ILE A 99 1.79 3.43 -12.82
C ILE A 99 2.02 4.34 -14.03
N SER A 100 1.62 5.60 -13.90
CA SER A 100 1.77 6.61 -14.95
C SER A 100 3.16 7.23 -14.90
N VAL A 101 4.11 6.62 -15.59
CA VAL A 101 5.51 7.10 -15.65
C VAL A 101 5.64 8.25 -16.65
N GLU A 102 6.25 9.36 -16.23
CA GLU A 102 6.53 10.53 -17.07
C GLU A 102 7.95 10.47 -17.64
N GLU A 103 8.93 10.13 -16.80
CA GLU A 103 10.34 10.05 -17.18
C GLU A 103 11.07 8.98 -16.39
N VAL A 104 11.96 8.25 -17.06
CA VAL A 104 12.99 7.42 -16.42
C VAL A 104 14.33 7.83 -17.01
N ALA A 105 15.29 8.09 -16.15
CA ALA A 105 16.64 8.49 -16.54
C ALA A 105 17.69 7.85 -15.62
N VAL A 106 18.95 7.97 -16.02
CA VAL A 106 20.09 7.75 -15.12
C VAL A 106 20.91 9.03 -15.08
N GLU A 107 20.97 9.67 -13.90
CA GLU A 107 21.78 10.85 -13.66
C GLU A 107 22.99 10.48 -12.79
N GLY A 108 24.19 10.60 -13.37
CA GLY A 108 25.40 10.14 -12.71
C GLY A 108 25.41 8.62 -12.58
N ASP A 109 25.27 8.13 -11.35
CA ASP A 109 25.21 6.71 -11.01
C ASP A 109 23.87 6.31 -10.38
N ARG A 110 22.88 7.21 -10.30
CA ARG A 110 21.55 6.92 -9.73
C ARG A 110 20.49 6.86 -10.82
N ALA A 111 19.57 5.92 -10.68
CA ALA A 111 18.34 5.89 -11.46
C ALA A 111 17.42 7.02 -10.97
N GLN A 112 16.71 7.66 -11.89
CA GLN A 112 15.69 8.64 -11.60
C GLN A 112 14.37 8.26 -12.25
N ILE A 113 13.28 8.53 -11.56
CA ILE A 113 11.93 8.36 -12.09
C ILE A 113 11.02 9.50 -11.66
N ASP A 114 10.27 10.03 -12.62
CA ASP A 114 9.14 10.90 -12.37
C ASP A 114 7.86 10.14 -12.75
N TYR A 115 6.90 10.05 -11.82
CA TYR A 115 5.63 9.39 -12.08
C TYR A 115 4.46 10.11 -11.43
N THR A 116 3.31 10.08 -12.09
CA THR A 116 2.07 10.65 -11.58
C THR A 116 1.36 9.65 -10.67
N MET A 117 1.11 10.07 -9.43
CA MET A 117 0.39 9.29 -8.43
C MET A 117 -1.12 9.31 -8.72
N LEU A 118 -1.72 8.11 -8.79
CA LEU A 118 -3.17 7.94 -8.95
C LEU A 118 -3.83 7.59 -7.62
N ALA A 119 -3.07 7.00 -6.69
CA ALA A 119 -3.45 6.78 -5.31
C ALA A 119 -3.97 8.06 -4.66
N THR A 120 -5.09 7.93 -3.94
CA THR A 120 -5.67 9.03 -3.15
C THR A 120 -5.69 8.73 -1.66
N THR A 121 -5.36 7.50 -1.28
CA THR A 121 -5.32 7.05 0.11
C THR A 121 -3.89 6.66 0.50
N GLN A 122 -3.55 6.78 1.78
CA GLN A 122 -2.21 6.46 2.28
C GLN A 122 -1.80 5.01 1.99
N SER A 123 -2.73 4.06 2.08
CA SER A 123 -2.48 2.65 1.76
C SER A 123 -2.13 2.45 0.28
N GLU A 124 -2.86 3.10 -0.63
CA GLU A 124 -2.57 3.06 -2.06
C GLU A 124 -1.23 3.74 -2.39
N ILE A 125 -0.90 4.82 -1.67
CA ILE A 125 0.38 5.53 -1.81
C ILE A 125 1.55 4.59 -1.47
N VAL A 126 1.46 3.88 -0.35
CA VAL A 126 2.48 2.92 0.09
C VAL A 126 2.56 1.74 -0.87
N GLU A 127 1.43 1.26 -1.40
CA GLU A 127 1.37 0.17 -2.38
C GLU A 127 2.02 0.57 -3.72
N GLU A 128 1.75 1.78 -4.21
CA GLU A 128 2.39 2.33 -5.42
C GLU A 128 3.90 2.50 -5.22
N MET A 129 4.33 3.11 -4.10
CA MET A 129 5.76 3.26 -3.77
C MET A 129 6.47 1.91 -3.64
N GLY A 130 5.80 0.92 -3.04
CA GLY A 130 6.29 -0.45 -2.93
C GLY A 130 6.46 -1.10 -4.30
N THR A 131 5.54 -0.85 -5.24
CA THR A 131 5.61 -1.35 -6.61
C THR A 131 6.80 -0.73 -7.36
N VAL A 132 6.99 0.59 -7.29
CA VAL A 132 8.13 1.28 -7.90
C VAL A 132 9.46 0.76 -7.35
N SER A 133 9.55 0.70 -6.02
CA SER A 133 10.77 0.29 -5.32
C SER A 133 11.10 -1.19 -5.51
N GLY A 134 10.09 -2.05 -5.54
CA GLY A 134 10.23 -3.48 -5.79
C GLY A 134 10.66 -3.78 -7.22
N ALA A 135 10.13 -3.04 -8.19
CA ALA A 135 10.57 -3.13 -9.59
C ALA A 135 12.04 -2.75 -9.75
N TYR A 136 12.49 -1.67 -9.10
CA TYR A 136 13.90 -1.29 -9.09
C TYR A 136 14.77 -2.35 -8.44
N ALA A 137 14.37 -2.89 -7.29
CA ALA A 137 15.10 -3.96 -6.60
C ALA A 137 15.28 -5.21 -7.46
N ALA A 138 14.25 -5.60 -8.23
CA ALA A 138 14.35 -6.73 -9.16
C ALA A 138 15.37 -6.47 -10.27
N LEU A 139 15.46 -5.24 -10.78
CA LEU A 139 16.44 -4.89 -11.83
C LEU A 139 17.87 -4.77 -11.28
N VAL A 140 18.04 -4.30 -10.04
CA VAL A 140 19.34 -4.32 -9.36
C VAL A 140 19.82 -5.77 -9.16
N ASP A 141 18.94 -6.69 -8.78
CA ASP A 141 19.26 -8.12 -8.70
C ASP A 141 19.65 -8.72 -10.06
N ASP A 142 19.01 -8.26 -11.15
CA ASP A 142 19.34 -8.65 -12.53
C ASP A 142 20.61 -7.97 -13.09
N GLY A 143 21.25 -7.09 -12.31
CA GLY A 143 22.56 -6.51 -12.62
C GLY A 143 22.54 -5.06 -13.08
N TRP A 144 21.45 -4.31 -12.86
CA TRP A 144 21.44 -2.87 -13.11
C TRP A 144 22.40 -2.15 -12.14
N GLN A 145 23.54 -1.69 -12.67
CA GLN A 145 24.60 -1.05 -11.88
C GLN A 145 24.30 0.43 -11.62
N THR A 146 23.47 0.70 -10.62
CA THR A 146 23.21 2.04 -10.07
C THR A 146 23.51 2.06 -8.57
N SER A 147 23.78 3.23 -7.99
CA SER A 147 23.99 3.39 -6.55
C SER A 147 22.67 3.56 -5.77
N GLY A 148 21.59 3.90 -6.47
CA GLY A 148 20.24 3.98 -5.90
C GLY A 148 19.23 4.49 -6.90
N LEU A 149 18.01 4.66 -6.43
CA LEU A 149 16.87 5.25 -7.11
C LEU A 149 16.48 6.55 -6.39
N ASP A 150 16.27 7.62 -7.14
CA ASP A 150 15.58 8.82 -6.68
C ASP A 150 14.27 8.94 -7.45
N ALA A 151 13.15 8.99 -6.73
CA ALA A 151 11.83 9.01 -7.33
C ALA A 151 11.11 10.32 -6.99
N THR A 152 10.58 10.99 -8.00
CA THR A 152 9.69 12.14 -7.88
C THR A 152 8.26 11.70 -8.12
N ILE A 153 7.42 11.97 -7.13
CA ILE A 153 5.98 11.75 -7.18
C ILE A 153 5.33 13.04 -7.65
N LEU A 154 4.62 12.98 -8.77
CA LEU A 154 3.89 14.10 -9.35
C LEU A 154 2.39 13.98 -9.01
N ALA A 155 1.77 15.10 -8.69
CA ALA A 155 0.32 15.21 -8.60
C ALA A 155 -0.29 15.25 -10.02
N SER A 156 -1.61 15.04 -10.11
CA SER A 156 -2.34 15.05 -11.39
C SER A 156 -2.23 16.34 -12.21
N ASP A 157 -1.82 17.46 -11.60
CA ASP A 157 -1.58 18.74 -12.27
C ASP A 157 -0.11 18.94 -12.71
N GLY A 158 0.74 17.93 -12.49
CA GLY A 158 2.18 17.95 -12.79
C GLY A 158 3.04 18.66 -11.74
N SER A 159 2.47 19.08 -10.60
CA SER A 159 3.25 19.59 -9.48
C SER A 159 3.93 18.46 -8.70
N VAL A 160 5.07 18.74 -8.08
CA VAL A 160 5.78 17.73 -7.26
C VAL A 160 5.02 17.55 -5.95
N ALA A 161 4.46 16.35 -5.75
CA ALA A 161 3.82 15.94 -4.51
C ALA A 161 4.85 15.49 -3.48
N GLY A 162 5.89 14.77 -3.89
CA GLY A 162 6.95 14.33 -2.99
C GLY A 162 8.10 13.67 -3.71
N THR A 163 9.15 13.33 -2.96
CA THR A 163 10.33 12.62 -3.45
C THR A 163 10.72 11.56 -2.46
N PHE A 164 11.19 10.40 -2.90
CA PHE A 164 11.80 9.42 -2.00
C PHE A 164 13.07 8.85 -2.64
N SER A 165 13.95 8.31 -1.80
CA SER A 165 15.23 7.74 -2.24
C SER A 165 15.41 6.34 -1.71
N LEU A 166 15.96 5.46 -2.54
CA LEU A 166 16.23 4.07 -2.24
C LEU A 166 17.68 3.74 -2.61
N GLU A 167 18.46 3.25 -1.65
CA GLU A 167 19.84 2.81 -1.90
C GLU A 167 19.87 1.42 -2.54
N ALA A 168 20.79 1.22 -3.50
CA ALA A 168 20.91 -0.05 -4.22
C ALA A 168 21.26 -1.22 -3.28
N ASP A 169 22.09 -0.98 -2.25
CA ASP A 169 22.42 -2.00 -1.24
C ASP A 169 21.16 -2.48 -0.48
N MET A 170 20.23 -1.57 -0.20
CA MET A 170 18.96 -1.91 0.45
C MET A 170 18.02 -2.64 -0.51
N ALA A 171 17.93 -2.18 -1.76
CA ALA A 171 17.16 -2.84 -2.80
C ALA A 171 17.65 -4.29 -3.03
N GLN A 172 18.97 -4.50 -3.02
CA GLN A 172 19.58 -5.82 -3.12
C GLN A 172 19.30 -6.69 -1.89
N ALA A 173 19.40 -6.13 -0.67
CA ALA A 173 19.04 -6.84 0.55
C ALA A 173 17.57 -7.29 0.52
N PHE A 174 16.67 -6.44 0.02
CA PHE A 174 15.25 -6.78 -0.16
C PHE A 174 15.05 -7.90 -1.19
N ALA A 175 15.67 -7.79 -2.37
CA ALA A 175 15.57 -8.81 -3.42
C ALA A 175 16.11 -10.18 -2.96
N ASN A 176 17.16 -10.18 -2.14
CA ASN A 176 17.72 -11.39 -1.52
C ASN A 176 16.90 -11.94 -0.34
N GLY A 177 15.87 -11.21 0.11
CA GLY A 177 15.07 -11.54 1.29
C GLY A 177 15.82 -11.40 2.62
N GLU A 178 16.87 -10.58 2.65
CA GLU A 178 17.65 -10.28 3.86
C GLU A 178 16.93 -9.27 4.76
N ILE A 179 16.13 -8.37 4.17
CA ILE A 179 15.21 -7.48 4.88
C ILE A 179 13.76 -7.84 4.54
N SER A 180 12.86 -7.64 5.50
CA SER A 180 11.44 -7.93 5.34
C SER A 180 10.73 -6.84 4.51
N ASN A 181 9.58 -7.17 3.93
CA ASN A 181 8.72 -6.19 3.26
C ASN A 181 8.32 -5.03 4.18
N GLU A 182 8.10 -5.32 5.47
CA GLU A 182 7.71 -4.32 6.45
C GLU A 182 8.85 -3.35 6.73
N GLU A 183 10.06 -3.87 6.93
CA GLU A 183 11.27 -3.06 7.14
C GLU A 183 11.61 -2.22 5.90
N PHE A 184 11.52 -2.84 4.71
CA PHE A 184 11.72 -2.15 3.43
C PHE A 184 10.71 -1.02 3.21
N GLY A 185 9.43 -1.28 3.50
CA GLY A 185 8.37 -0.28 3.40
C GLY A 185 8.54 0.87 4.39
N GLN A 186 8.94 0.57 5.65
CA GLN A 186 9.21 1.60 6.66
C GLN A 186 10.35 2.53 6.21
N THR A 187 11.47 2.00 5.73
CA THR A 187 12.59 2.83 5.29
C THR A 187 12.24 3.69 4.08
N LEU A 188 11.42 3.18 3.16
CA LEU A 188 10.92 3.99 2.03
C LEU A 188 10.06 5.16 2.49
N ILE A 189 9.15 4.92 3.43
CA ILE A 189 8.30 5.97 4.01
C ILE A 189 9.13 6.99 4.79
N GLU A 190 10.15 6.54 5.53
CA GLU A 190 11.09 7.43 6.22
C GLU A 190 11.89 8.31 5.26
N SER A 191 12.20 7.82 4.06
CA SER A 191 12.91 8.58 3.02
C SER A 191 12.02 9.54 2.23
N LEU A 192 10.69 9.44 2.38
CA LEU A 192 9.74 10.25 1.63
C LEU A 192 9.77 11.71 2.12
N GLU A 193 10.31 12.60 1.30
CA GLU A 193 10.24 14.05 1.45
C GLU A 193 9.05 14.57 0.64
N VAL A 194 7.91 14.83 1.29
CA VAL A 194 6.76 15.42 0.60
C VAL A 194 7.01 16.92 0.43
N ASN A 195 7.03 17.41 -0.80
CA ASN A 195 7.28 18.83 -1.09
C ASN A 195 5.97 19.62 -0.86
N GLY A 196 5.64 19.75 0.42
CA GLY A 196 4.34 20.22 0.90
C GLY A 196 3.94 19.66 2.26
N THR A 197 4.68 18.68 2.83
CA THR A 197 4.38 18.10 4.15
C THR A 197 5.64 17.44 4.73
N SER A 198 6.09 17.87 5.91
CA SER A 198 7.21 17.22 6.61
C SER A 198 6.87 15.75 6.92
N SER A 199 7.62 14.78 6.37
CA SER A 199 7.55 13.39 6.79
C SER A 199 8.42 13.19 8.02
N GLY A 200 7.77 13.28 9.17
CA GLY A 200 8.11 12.55 10.38
C GLY A 200 6.78 12.08 10.91
N GLY A 201 6.28 10.94 10.41
CA GLY A 201 5.05 10.27 10.84
C GLY A 201 3.95 11.22 11.30
N ASN A 202 3.28 11.89 10.36
CA ASN A 202 2.17 12.80 10.69
C ASN A 202 0.93 12.38 9.92
N ASN A 203 -0.04 11.86 10.66
CA ASN A 203 -1.36 11.53 10.17
C ASN A 203 -2.15 12.84 10.01
N GLY A 204 -2.63 13.12 8.79
CA GLY A 204 -3.49 14.26 8.45
C GLY A 204 -2.79 15.61 8.25
N SER A 205 -2.36 15.92 7.01
CA SER A 205 -2.14 17.32 6.61
C SER A 205 -3.34 17.82 5.82
N SER A 206 -4.27 18.44 6.54
CA SER A 206 -5.06 19.55 6.01
C SER A 206 -4.11 20.63 5.46
N GLU A 207 -4.60 21.43 4.52
CA GLU A 207 -4.01 22.68 4.04
C GLU A 207 -3.14 23.36 5.12
N GLN A 208 -1.92 23.78 4.76
CA GLN A 208 -0.94 24.40 5.65
C GLN A 208 -1.55 25.61 6.39
N GLY A 209 -2.20 25.31 7.52
CA GLY A 209 -3.06 26.21 8.26
C GLY A 209 -2.29 26.96 9.33
N ALA A 210 -2.94 27.94 9.95
CA ALA A 210 -2.36 28.73 11.04
C ALA A 210 -2.01 27.90 12.30
N LEU A 211 -2.47 26.65 12.36
CA LEU A 211 -2.25 25.67 13.41
C LEU A 211 -1.65 24.40 12.79
N GLU A 212 -0.54 23.92 13.34
CA GLU A 212 0.17 22.71 12.89
C GLU A 212 0.23 21.67 14.01
N ILE A 213 -0.08 20.41 13.71
CA ILE A 213 0.09 19.28 14.63
C ILE A 213 1.54 18.79 14.55
N LEU A 214 2.25 18.80 15.67
CA LEU A 214 3.68 18.44 15.77
C LEU A 214 3.91 17.00 16.23
N GLU A 215 3.01 16.47 17.04
CA GLU A 215 3.09 15.14 17.64
C GLU A 215 1.68 14.66 17.94
N HIS A 216 1.40 13.38 17.73
CA HIS A 216 0.18 12.73 18.20
C HIS A 216 0.38 11.23 18.39
N GLY A 217 -0.46 10.61 19.21
CA GLY A 217 -0.46 9.17 19.40
C GLY A 217 -1.66 8.66 20.20
N PRO A 218 -2.03 7.37 20.02
CA PRO A 218 -3.10 6.76 20.77
C PRO A 218 -2.71 6.55 22.24
N TYR A 219 -3.71 6.58 23.13
CA TYR A 219 -3.56 6.17 24.52
C TYR A 219 -4.72 5.26 24.95
N GLN A 220 -4.45 4.38 25.92
CA GLN A 220 -5.45 3.56 26.59
C GLN A 220 -5.17 3.52 28.09
N GLU A 221 -6.10 4.06 28.86
CA GLU A 221 -6.09 4.13 30.32
C GLU A 221 -7.32 3.39 30.89
N GLU A 222 -7.39 3.20 32.20
CA GLU A 222 -8.44 2.38 32.85
C GLU A 222 -9.88 2.84 32.55
N TYR A 223 -10.07 4.13 32.24
CA TYR A 223 -11.38 4.75 32.03
C TYR A 223 -11.46 5.64 30.78
N SER A 224 -10.42 5.67 29.95
CA SER A 224 -10.37 6.56 28.80
C SER A 224 -9.39 6.04 27.76
N GLU A 225 -9.80 6.12 26.51
CA GLU A 225 -8.99 5.87 25.32
C GLU A 225 -9.14 7.03 24.35
N GLY A 226 -8.18 7.22 23.46
CA GLY A 226 -8.23 8.27 22.47
C GLY A 226 -6.88 8.61 21.88
N VAL A 227 -6.75 9.82 21.34
CA VAL A 227 -5.50 10.34 20.78
C VAL A 227 -5.12 11.63 21.50
N ARG A 228 -3.85 11.76 21.88
CA ARG A 228 -3.28 12.99 22.44
C ARG A 228 -2.15 13.48 21.57
N GLY A 229 -1.91 14.78 21.59
CA GLY A 229 -0.84 15.37 20.80
C GLY A 229 -0.49 16.81 21.20
N ILE A 230 0.38 17.42 20.40
CA ILE A 230 0.82 18.80 20.55
C ILE A 230 0.59 19.53 19.23
N ALA A 231 -0.17 20.62 19.26
CA ALA A 231 -0.33 21.55 18.15
C ALA A 231 0.39 22.88 18.44
N GLN A 232 0.83 23.59 17.40
CA GLN A 232 1.50 24.88 17.50
C GLN A 232 0.85 25.91 16.59
N ASN A 233 0.66 27.13 17.10
CA ASN A 233 0.38 28.29 16.27
C ASN A 233 1.64 28.66 15.49
N THR A 234 1.61 28.49 14.17
CA THR A 234 2.72 28.75 13.24
C THR A 234 2.76 30.21 12.76
N THR A 235 1.72 30.99 13.07
CA THR A 235 1.65 32.41 12.72
C THR A 235 2.40 33.29 13.72
N ASP A 236 2.63 34.52 13.29
CA ASP A 236 3.18 35.65 14.04
C ASP A 236 2.11 36.45 14.80
N THR A 237 0.85 36.00 14.77
CA THR A 237 -0.28 36.58 15.52
C THR A 237 -0.88 35.59 16.53
N THR A 238 -1.63 36.10 17.50
CA THR A 238 -2.42 35.22 18.39
C THR A 238 -3.60 34.67 17.62
N LEU A 239 -3.81 33.36 17.68
CA LEU A 239 -5.06 32.73 17.25
C LEU A 239 -6.11 32.92 18.35
N ASP A 240 -7.24 33.52 17.99
CA ASP A 240 -8.36 33.66 18.92
C ASP A 240 -9.05 32.32 19.17
N TYR A 241 -9.06 31.48 18.13
CA TYR A 241 -9.58 30.12 18.18
C TYR A 241 -8.65 29.15 17.46
N ALA A 242 -8.41 28.00 18.07
CA ALA A 242 -7.64 26.89 17.52
C ALA A 242 -8.33 25.58 17.93
N GLU A 243 -8.52 24.68 16.98
CA GLU A 243 -9.28 23.44 17.14
C GLU A 243 -8.56 22.29 16.43
N VAL A 244 -8.59 21.12 17.06
CA VAL A 244 -8.25 19.85 16.42
C VAL A 244 -9.48 18.96 16.49
N THR A 245 -9.84 18.37 15.35
CA THR A 245 -10.89 17.35 15.23
C THR A 245 -10.28 16.04 14.81
N ILE A 246 -10.89 14.94 15.24
CA ILE A 246 -10.51 13.58 14.86
C ILE A 246 -11.73 12.81 14.36
N VAL A 247 -11.50 11.97 13.36
CA VAL A 247 -12.41 10.89 12.95
C VAL A 247 -11.70 9.56 13.22
N PHE A 248 -12.36 8.64 13.93
CA PHE A 248 -11.85 7.30 14.18
C PHE A 248 -12.47 6.33 13.19
N LEU A 249 -11.64 5.48 12.56
CA LEU A 249 -12.03 4.58 11.49
C LEU A 249 -11.80 3.11 11.90
N ASP A 250 -12.67 2.22 11.45
CA ASP A 250 -12.41 0.77 11.52
C ASP A 250 -11.53 0.29 10.36
N ALA A 251 -11.25 -1.03 10.34
CA ALA A 251 -10.38 -1.64 9.34
C ALA A 251 -10.92 -1.57 7.90
N ASP A 252 -12.22 -1.31 7.73
CA ASP A 252 -12.86 -1.13 6.43
C ASP A 252 -12.92 0.37 6.03
N GLY A 253 -12.32 1.27 6.83
CA GLY A 253 -12.34 2.71 6.62
C GLY A 253 -13.68 3.36 7.00
N VAL A 254 -14.53 2.69 7.79
CA VAL A 254 -15.81 3.24 8.23
C VAL A 254 -15.61 4.04 9.51
N GLN A 255 -16.18 5.25 9.56
CA GLN A 255 -16.19 6.07 10.76
C GLN A 255 -16.95 5.38 11.90
N VAL A 256 -16.24 5.10 12.99
CA VAL A 256 -16.76 4.49 14.23
C VAL A 256 -16.83 5.48 15.40
N GLY A 257 -16.25 6.67 15.24
CA GLY A 257 -16.36 7.75 16.21
C GLY A 257 -15.71 9.04 15.73
N ASP A 258 -15.88 10.10 16.52
CA ASP A 258 -15.27 11.40 16.32
C ASP A 258 -15.03 12.08 17.68
N SER A 259 -14.13 13.05 17.70
CA SER A 259 -13.85 13.87 18.88
C SER A 259 -13.25 15.22 18.47
N ILE A 260 -13.21 16.13 19.43
CA ILE A 260 -12.78 17.50 19.24
C ILE A 260 -12.15 18.04 20.53
N ASP A 261 -11.09 18.81 20.38
CA ASP A 261 -10.52 19.62 21.43
C ASP A 261 -10.22 21.01 20.85
N ASN A 262 -10.30 22.03 21.69
CA ASN A 262 -10.09 23.40 21.27
C ASN A 262 -9.49 24.28 22.36
N THR A 263 -8.89 25.37 21.93
CA THR A 263 -8.37 26.40 22.80
C THR A 263 -8.59 27.79 22.23
N THR A 264 -8.43 28.80 23.07
CA THR A 264 -8.57 30.21 22.68
C THR A 264 -7.36 31.01 23.11
N ASN A 265 -7.09 32.10 22.40
CA ASN A 265 -5.97 33.00 22.68
C ASN A 265 -4.60 32.28 22.63
N LEU A 266 -4.40 31.41 21.64
CA LEU A 266 -3.15 30.70 21.42
C LEU A 266 -2.13 31.65 20.80
N ALA A 267 -1.25 32.19 21.65
CA ALA A 267 -0.23 33.17 21.22
C ALA A 267 0.67 32.63 20.08
N ALA A 268 1.23 33.53 19.28
CA ALA A 268 2.20 33.22 18.23
C ALA A 268 3.32 32.29 18.75
N GLY A 269 3.59 31.20 18.03
CA GLY A 269 4.59 30.20 18.39
C GLY A 269 4.27 29.38 19.65
N ARG A 270 3.12 29.57 20.30
CA ARG A 270 2.72 28.78 21.47
C ARG A 270 2.28 27.39 21.03
N LYS A 271 2.70 26.41 21.83
CA LYS A 271 2.24 25.02 21.74
C LYS A 271 1.09 24.77 22.70
N TRP A 272 0.16 23.92 22.28
CA TRP A 272 -1.00 23.49 23.05
C TRP A 272 -1.08 21.95 22.96
N GLN A 273 -1.25 21.32 24.12
CA GLN A 273 -1.49 19.89 24.21
C GLN A 273 -2.98 19.63 24.12
N PHE A 274 -3.40 18.82 23.15
CA PHE A 274 -4.80 18.44 22.94
C PHE A 274 -5.06 16.99 23.39
N ASP A 275 -6.30 16.70 23.77
CA ASP A 275 -6.80 15.37 24.13
C ASP A 275 -8.14 15.09 23.44
N LEU A 276 -8.14 14.11 22.54
CA LEU A 276 -9.28 13.71 21.72
C LEU A 276 -9.74 12.32 22.17
N PRO A 277 -10.59 12.23 23.22
CA PRO A 277 -11.06 10.95 23.72
C PRO A 277 -11.96 10.27 22.68
N PHE A 278 -11.82 8.96 22.54
CA PHE A 278 -12.76 8.14 21.80
C PHE A 278 -14.03 7.95 22.63
N LEU A 279 -15.16 8.41 22.09
CA LEU A 279 -16.46 8.33 22.77
C LEU A 279 -17.30 7.12 22.33
N GLY A 280 -16.73 6.25 21.47
CA GLY A 280 -17.38 5.01 21.05
C GLY A 280 -17.32 3.92 22.12
N ASN A 281 -18.01 2.81 21.85
CA ASN A 281 -18.18 1.74 22.85
C ASN A 281 -17.07 0.67 22.83
N ASP A 282 -16.27 0.64 21.76
CA ASP A 282 -15.27 -0.41 21.54
C ASP A 282 -14.03 0.17 20.85
N TRP A 283 -13.00 0.49 21.64
CA TRP A 283 -11.71 0.96 21.13
C TRP A 283 -11.02 -0.08 20.23
N SER A 284 -11.27 -1.38 20.45
CA SER A 284 -10.63 -2.44 19.66
C SER A 284 -11.11 -2.49 18.21
N ALA A 285 -12.23 -1.82 17.90
CA ALA A 285 -12.72 -1.65 16.54
C ALA A 285 -12.01 -0.53 15.76
N VAL A 286 -11.25 0.34 16.44
CA VAL A 286 -10.49 1.42 15.79
C VAL A 286 -9.23 0.84 15.17
N ALA A 287 -9.11 0.95 13.85
CA ALA A 287 -7.92 0.55 13.10
C ALA A 287 -7.06 1.76 12.68
N ASP A 288 -7.68 2.92 12.46
CA ASP A 288 -7.02 4.14 12.04
C ASP A 288 -7.77 5.39 12.53
N TYR A 289 -7.18 6.58 12.34
CA TYR A 289 -7.83 7.86 12.60
C TYR A 289 -7.32 8.98 11.69
N GLU A 290 -8.17 9.96 11.41
CA GLU A 290 -7.83 11.14 10.61
C GLU A 290 -7.93 12.40 11.47
N LEU A 291 -6.92 13.28 11.40
CA LEU A 291 -6.89 14.56 12.13
C LEU A 291 -7.11 15.74 11.18
N ALA A 292 -7.82 16.75 11.67
CA ALA A 292 -7.99 18.03 10.97
C ALA A 292 -7.90 19.21 11.93
N THR A 293 -7.37 20.34 11.45
CA THR A 293 -7.23 21.58 12.22
C THR A 293 -8.11 22.69 11.68
N ASP A 294 -8.70 23.49 12.58
CA ASP A 294 -9.32 24.78 12.25
C ASP A 294 -8.75 25.89 13.14
N ALA A 295 -8.55 27.08 12.57
CA ALA A 295 -8.00 28.21 13.28
C ALA A 295 -8.50 29.55 12.72
N SER A 296 -8.75 30.52 13.61
CA SER A 296 -9.18 31.85 13.20
C SER A 296 -8.56 32.98 14.04
N VAL A 297 -8.45 34.14 13.40
CA VAL A 297 -8.09 35.43 13.99
C VAL A 297 -9.27 36.37 13.74
N TYR A 298 -9.80 37.01 14.79
CA TYR A 298 -10.97 37.90 14.71
C TYR A 298 -10.63 39.38 14.57
#